data_AF-A0A7X6YJA4-F1
#
_entry.id   AF-A0A7X6YJA4-F1
#
_cell.length_a   1.000
_cell.length_b   1.000
_cell.length_c   1.000
_cell.angle_alpha   90.00
_cell.angle_beta   90.00
_cell.angle_gamma   90.00
#
_symmetry.space_group_name_H-M   'P 1'
#
loop_
_entity.id
_entity.type
_entity.pdbx_description
1 polymer ?
#
loop_
_entity_poly.entity_id
_entity_poly.type
_entity_poly.pdbx_seq_one_letter_code
_entity_poly.pdbx_strand_id
1 'polypeptide(L)'
;MNSNKISVVWLTLGLLTGIAAQPALADSASPSQSVTTQTTTTQTTVTQKSQSNETPRKHPILMYIPNRIFDVLDIVRARVRIGPGLSVGARVASIVTVFVGGHSTAYVGLPGPRGKPAVSLPFGLEDSSGPALAPTEETKEEAAKHPYYGPMEIGAEAQAAIVGINVGVEPLEALDLLAGILFIDLKGDDY
;
A
#
# COMPACT_ATOMS: atom_id res chain seq x y z
N MET A 1 5.39 49.46 -36.78
CA MET A 1 5.59 48.90 -35.42
C MET A 1 4.22 48.78 -34.78
N ASN A 2 3.56 47.62 -34.93
CA ASN A 2 2.23 47.37 -34.36
C ASN A 2 2.39 46.52 -33.10
N SER A 3 2.08 47.13 -31.96
CA SER A 3 2.05 46.49 -30.65
C SER A 3 0.75 45.70 -30.50
N ASN A 4 0.84 44.38 -30.58
CA ASN A 4 -0.27 43.47 -30.28
C ASN A 4 -0.46 43.41 -28.77
N LYS A 5 -1.56 44.00 -28.30
CA LYS A 5 -2.02 43.88 -26.92
C LYS A 5 -2.62 42.47 -26.73
N ILE A 6 -1.92 41.62 -25.98
CA ILE A 6 -2.43 40.32 -25.54
C ILE A 6 -3.40 40.58 -24.37
N SER A 7 -4.70 40.42 -24.63
CA SER A 7 -5.74 40.47 -23.60
C SER A 7 -5.62 39.26 -22.68
N VAL A 8 -5.34 39.53 -21.41
CA VAL A 8 -5.40 38.57 -20.30
C VAL A 8 -6.87 38.21 -20.07
N VAL A 9 -7.28 37.02 -20.48
CA VAL A 9 -8.60 36.45 -20.16
C VAL A 9 -8.51 35.81 -18.78
N TRP A 10 -9.09 36.48 -17.79
CA TRP A 10 -9.37 35.91 -16.49
C TRP A 10 -10.54 34.93 -16.61
N LEU A 11 -10.26 33.62 -16.55
CA LEU A 11 -11.31 32.60 -16.46
C LEU A 11 -11.60 32.31 -14.98
N THR A 12 -12.46 33.14 -14.39
CA THR A 12 -13.10 32.85 -13.09
C THR A 12 -14.27 31.91 -13.33
N LEU A 13 -14.06 30.59 -13.18
CA LEU A 13 -15.15 29.63 -13.13
C LEU A 13 -15.65 29.53 -11.69
N GLY A 14 -16.78 30.18 -11.45
CA GLY A 14 -17.49 30.18 -10.17
C GLY A 14 -18.19 28.86 -9.87
N LEU A 15 -18.16 28.52 -8.59
CA LEU A 15 -19.26 28.02 -7.75
C LEU A 15 -20.34 27.15 -8.45
N LEU A 16 -20.33 25.85 -8.15
CA LEU A 16 -21.56 25.08 -8.07
C LEU A 16 -21.65 24.40 -6.70
N THR A 17 -22.25 25.12 -5.77
CA THR A 17 -22.83 24.60 -4.53
C THR A 17 -23.99 23.67 -4.89
N GLY A 18 -23.82 22.38 -4.66
CA GLY A 18 -24.87 21.37 -4.78
C GLY A 18 -24.90 20.49 -3.53
N ILE A 19 -25.35 21.05 -2.40
CA ILE A 19 -25.79 20.25 -1.26
C ILE A 19 -27.18 19.73 -1.62
N ALA A 20 -27.23 18.53 -2.21
CA ALA A 20 -28.47 17.78 -2.32
C ALA A 20 -28.69 17.08 -0.98
N ALA A 21 -29.61 17.61 -0.17
CA ALA A 21 -30.19 16.89 0.96
C ALA A 21 -30.90 15.64 0.41
N GLN A 22 -30.40 14.45 0.75
CA GLN A 22 -31.14 13.21 0.52
C GLN A 22 -32.04 12.91 1.73
N PRO A 23 -33.30 12.52 1.49
CA PRO A 23 -34.27 12.25 2.54
C PRO A 23 -33.84 11.03 3.35
N ALA A 24 -33.95 11.13 4.67
CA ALA A 24 -33.95 10.00 5.57
C ALA A 24 -35.10 9.05 5.17
N LEU A 25 -34.74 7.95 4.50
CA LEU A 25 -35.67 6.83 4.29
C LEU A 25 -35.69 6.01 5.56
N ALA A 26 -36.89 5.95 6.11
CA ALA A 26 -37.28 5.17 7.27
C ALA A 26 -36.93 3.69 7.11
N ASP A 27 -36.25 3.18 8.14
CA ASP A 27 -36.66 2.04 8.94
C ASP A 27 -37.51 0.97 8.21
N SER A 28 -36.83 -0.07 7.72
CA SER A 28 -37.44 -1.39 7.61
C SER A 28 -36.51 -2.39 8.30
N ALA A 29 -36.88 -2.67 9.55
CA ALA A 29 -36.37 -3.77 10.34
C ALA A 29 -36.37 -5.06 9.51
N SER A 30 -35.21 -5.70 9.40
CA SER A 30 -35.08 -7.08 8.95
C SER A 30 -34.25 -7.84 9.99
N PRO A 31 -34.64 -9.08 10.34
CA PRO A 31 -34.32 -9.68 11.62
C PRO A 31 -32.86 -10.08 11.78
N SER A 32 -32.36 -9.84 13.00
CA SER A 32 -31.23 -10.51 13.63
C SER A 32 -31.16 -11.99 13.24
N GLN A 33 -30.10 -12.36 12.52
CA GLN A 33 -29.57 -13.72 12.53
C GLN A 33 -28.10 -13.63 12.95
N SER A 34 -27.89 -13.70 14.26
CA SER A 34 -26.62 -14.04 14.87
C SER A 34 -26.24 -15.47 14.48
N VAL A 35 -25.56 -15.64 13.35
CA VAL A 35 -24.81 -16.86 13.04
C VAL A 35 -23.41 -16.70 13.61
N THR A 36 -23.29 -17.05 14.88
CA THR A 36 -22.02 -17.27 15.56
C THR A 36 -21.40 -18.55 15.01
N THR A 37 -20.66 -18.46 13.91
CA THR A 37 -19.71 -19.50 13.54
C THR A 37 -18.41 -19.23 14.29
N GLN A 38 -18.36 -19.67 15.54
CA GLN A 38 -17.10 -19.84 16.26
C GLN A 38 -16.34 -20.99 15.60
N THR A 39 -15.50 -20.66 14.61
CA THR A 39 -14.43 -21.57 14.23
C THR A 39 -13.38 -21.50 15.32
N THR A 40 -13.51 -22.38 16.32
CA THR A 40 -12.46 -22.69 17.28
C THR A 40 -11.29 -23.29 16.50
N THR A 41 -10.42 -22.44 15.95
CA THR A 41 -9.11 -22.88 15.49
C THR A 41 -8.28 -23.13 16.74
N THR A 42 -8.22 -24.38 17.16
CA THR A 42 -7.26 -24.89 18.14
C THR A 42 -5.86 -24.47 17.67
N GLN A 43 -5.36 -23.36 18.22
CA GLN A 43 -3.97 -22.96 18.09
C GLN A 43 -3.15 -24.01 18.82
N THR A 44 -2.72 -25.02 18.07
CA THR A 44 -1.68 -25.94 18.52
C THR A 44 -0.40 -25.13 18.54
N THR A 45 0.01 -24.72 19.73
CA THR A 45 1.36 -24.21 20.00
C THR A 45 2.35 -25.34 19.73
N VAL A 46 2.71 -25.52 18.46
CA VAL A 46 3.82 -26.38 18.07
C VAL A 46 5.08 -25.63 18.44
N THR A 47 5.64 -25.94 19.61
CA THR A 47 7.00 -25.59 19.97
C THR A 47 7.94 -26.30 19.00
N GLN A 48 8.23 -25.65 17.87
CA GLN A 48 9.25 -26.09 16.95
C GLN A 48 10.62 -25.89 17.61
N LYS A 49 11.12 -26.96 18.21
CA LYS A 49 12.50 -27.09 18.65
C LYS A 49 13.39 -26.97 17.41
N SER A 50 14.01 -25.80 17.24
CA SER A 50 14.92 -25.50 16.14
C SER A 50 16.08 -26.50 16.15
N GLN A 51 15.96 -27.57 15.36
CA GLN A 51 17.06 -28.46 15.06
C GLN A 51 17.93 -27.76 14.05
N SER A 52 19.05 -27.21 14.52
CA SER A 52 20.14 -26.68 13.71
C SER A 52 20.78 -27.84 12.92
N ASN A 53 20.14 -28.23 11.82
CA ASN A 53 20.80 -29.02 10.79
C ASN A 53 21.82 -28.08 10.15
N GLU A 54 23.10 -28.28 10.48
CA GLU A 54 24.22 -27.64 9.80
C GLU A 54 24.17 -28.00 8.32
N THR A 55 23.54 -27.15 7.52
CA THR A 55 23.61 -27.25 6.07
C THR A 55 25.03 -26.94 5.60
N PRO A 56 25.57 -27.70 4.63
CA PRO A 56 26.90 -27.45 4.07
C PRO A 56 26.97 -25.99 3.58
N ARG A 57 28.02 -25.27 3.99
CA ARG A 57 28.29 -23.86 3.68
C ARG A 57 28.13 -23.61 2.18
N LYS A 58 26.92 -23.19 1.75
CA LYS A 58 26.67 -22.76 0.39
C LYS A 58 27.48 -21.48 0.19
N HIS A 59 28.16 -21.37 -0.95
CA HIS A 59 29.07 -20.28 -1.27
C HIS A 59 28.39 -18.91 -1.05
N PRO A 60 28.73 -18.16 0.01
CA PRO A 60 28.03 -16.92 0.38
C PRO A 60 28.10 -15.86 -0.74
N ILE A 61 29.17 -15.90 -1.52
CA ILE A 61 29.39 -15.02 -2.66
C ILE A 61 28.42 -15.26 -3.83
N LEU A 62 27.93 -16.49 -4.03
CA LEU A 62 27.02 -16.78 -5.14
C LEU A 62 25.61 -16.26 -4.85
N MET A 63 25.23 -16.20 -3.57
CA MET A 63 23.92 -15.69 -3.13
C MET A 63 23.90 -14.17 -3.00
N TYR A 64 25.06 -13.51 -2.93
CA TYR A 64 25.15 -12.05 -2.76
C TYR A 64 24.42 -11.27 -3.87
N ILE A 65 24.66 -11.59 -5.15
CA ILE A 65 24.04 -10.84 -6.27
C ILE A 65 22.51 -11.02 -6.28
N PRO A 66 21.95 -12.25 -6.23
CA PRO A 66 20.51 -12.43 -6.11
C PRO A 66 19.91 -11.72 -4.89
N ASN A 67 20.57 -11.77 -3.73
CA ASN A 67 20.09 -11.11 -2.52
C ASN A 67 19.96 -9.60 -2.72
N ARG A 68 20.98 -8.95 -3.27
CA ARG A 68 20.94 -7.50 -3.55
C ARG A 68 19.86 -7.10 -4.57
N ILE A 69 19.53 -7.98 -5.52
CA ILE A 69 18.39 -7.74 -6.41
C ILE A 69 17.07 -7.82 -5.64
N PHE A 70 16.92 -8.77 -4.71
CA PHE A 70 15.73 -8.89 -3.88
C PHE A 70 15.57 -7.72 -2.92
N ASP A 71 16.65 -7.21 -2.33
CA ASP A 71 16.65 -5.98 -1.51
C ASP A 71 16.17 -4.77 -2.35
N VAL A 72 16.66 -4.61 -3.58
CA VAL A 72 16.17 -3.51 -4.44
C VAL A 72 14.67 -3.64 -4.75
N LEU A 73 14.17 -4.87 -4.91
CA LEU A 73 12.78 -5.14 -5.21
C LEU A 73 11.85 -5.02 -3.99
N ASP A 74 12.36 -5.16 -2.76
CA ASP A 74 11.57 -5.00 -1.53
C ASP A 74 11.54 -3.56 -1.01
N ILE A 75 12.53 -2.74 -1.36
CA ILE A 75 12.54 -1.28 -1.09
C ILE A 75 11.41 -0.57 -1.84
N VAL A 76 11.22 -0.94 -3.11
CA VAL A 76 10.33 -0.21 -4.02
C VAL A 76 9.06 -1.00 -4.23
N ARG A 77 7.95 -0.41 -3.81
CA ARG A 77 6.63 -0.83 -4.27
C ARG A 77 6.28 -0.07 -5.53
N ALA A 78 5.92 -0.80 -6.58
CA ALA A 78 5.38 -0.23 -7.81
C ALA A 78 4.25 -1.10 -8.32
N ARG A 79 3.07 -0.51 -8.52
CA ARG A 79 1.89 -1.19 -9.06
C ARG A 79 1.25 -0.38 -10.15
N VAL A 80 0.81 -1.09 -11.18
CA VAL A 80 -0.06 -0.57 -12.22
C VAL A 80 -1.46 -1.09 -11.94
N ARG A 81 -2.42 -0.17 -11.93
CA ARG A 81 -3.85 -0.43 -11.70
C ARG A 81 -4.61 -0.26 -13.02
N ILE A 82 -5.55 -1.16 -13.27
CA ILE A 82 -6.46 -1.13 -14.42
C ILE A 82 -7.89 -1.30 -13.91
N GLY A 83 -8.72 -0.28 -14.11
CA GLY A 83 -10.13 -0.26 -13.74
C GLY A 83 -10.69 1.15 -13.59
N PRO A 84 -12.02 1.29 -13.53
CA PRO A 84 -12.68 2.59 -13.43
C PRO A 84 -12.37 3.29 -12.10
N GLY A 85 -12.04 4.58 -12.16
CA GLY A 85 -11.87 5.41 -10.98
C GLY A 85 -11.16 6.74 -11.23
N LEU A 86 -11.29 7.65 -10.28
CA LEU A 86 -10.49 8.87 -10.20
C LEU A 86 -10.07 9.04 -8.76
N SER A 87 -8.77 8.96 -8.50
CA SER A 87 -8.23 9.17 -7.16
C SER A 87 -6.82 9.70 -7.19
N VAL A 88 -6.45 10.39 -6.13
CA VAL A 88 -5.07 10.80 -5.85
C VAL A 88 -4.83 10.63 -4.36
N GLY A 89 -3.63 10.17 -4.01
CA GLY A 89 -3.26 9.98 -2.63
C GLY A 89 -1.77 10.07 -2.42
N ALA A 90 -1.40 10.42 -1.20
CA ALA A 90 -0.04 10.38 -0.71
C ALA A 90 -0.06 9.82 0.72
N ARG A 91 1.01 9.11 1.07
CA ARG A 91 1.22 8.56 2.40
C ARG A 91 2.63 8.85 2.86
N VAL A 92 2.76 9.18 4.14
CA VAL A 92 4.03 9.41 4.80
C VAL A 92 4.02 8.64 6.10
N ALA A 93 4.81 7.58 6.12
CA ALA A 93 4.85 6.59 7.18
C ALA A 93 3.47 5.97 7.45
N SER A 94 3.44 5.13 8.48
CA SER A 94 2.20 4.67 9.10
C SER A 94 1.41 5.80 9.77
N ILE A 95 1.86 7.06 9.78
CA ILE A 95 1.27 8.13 10.59
C ILE A 95 0.20 8.92 9.81
N VAL A 96 0.49 9.25 8.54
CA VAL A 96 -0.36 10.15 7.76
C VAL A 96 -0.63 9.56 6.39
N THR A 97 -1.91 9.31 6.11
CA THR A 97 -2.39 9.02 4.76
C THR A 97 -3.42 10.06 4.35
N VAL A 98 -3.21 10.68 3.19
CA VAL A 98 -4.15 11.58 2.54
C VAL A 98 -4.57 10.93 1.24
N PHE A 99 -5.86 10.65 1.10
CA PHE A 99 -6.44 10.06 -0.11
C PHE A 99 -7.75 10.76 -0.43
N VAL A 100 -7.96 11.07 -1.71
CA VAL A 100 -9.21 11.64 -2.21
C VAL A 100 -9.59 10.94 -3.50
N GLY A 101 -10.81 10.40 -3.56
CA GLY A 101 -11.41 9.89 -4.78
C GLY A 101 -12.06 8.52 -4.58
N GLY A 102 -12.20 7.78 -5.67
CA GLY A 102 -12.67 6.40 -5.62
C GLY A 102 -12.29 5.62 -6.87
N HIS A 103 -11.95 4.35 -6.69
CA HIS A 103 -11.56 3.46 -7.77
C HIS A 103 -11.85 2.00 -7.43
N SER A 104 -12.19 1.23 -8.47
CA SER A 104 -12.29 -0.23 -8.42
C SER A 104 -11.37 -0.79 -9.50
N THR A 105 -10.28 -1.44 -9.10
CA THR A 105 -9.18 -1.77 -10.00
C THR A 105 -8.65 -3.18 -9.77
N ALA A 106 -8.20 -3.81 -10.85
CA ALA A 106 -7.25 -4.90 -10.76
C ALA A 106 -5.84 -4.31 -10.84
N TYR A 107 -4.91 -4.83 -10.06
CA TYR A 107 -3.52 -4.37 -10.09
C TYR A 107 -2.56 -5.50 -10.42
N VAL A 108 -1.42 -5.12 -10.99
CA VAL A 108 -0.22 -5.96 -11.11
C VAL A 108 1.00 -5.14 -10.71
N GLY A 109 1.94 -5.73 -9.98
CA GLY A 109 3.16 -5.05 -9.59
C GLY A 109 3.98 -5.73 -8.52
N LEU A 110 4.99 -5.01 -8.07
CA LEU A 110 5.87 -5.45 -7.00
C LEU A 110 5.11 -5.36 -5.67
N PRO A 111 5.00 -6.47 -4.92
CA PRO A 111 4.56 -6.41 -3.54
C PRO A 111 5.69 -5.73 -2.75
N GLY A 112 5.40 -4.62 -2.09
CA GLY A 112 6.38 -3.84 -1.34
C GLY A 112 6.96 -4.59 -0.11
N PRO A 113 7.46 -3.86 0.89
CA PRO A 113 8.25 -4.42 1.98
C PRO A 113 7.58 -5.61 2.69
N ARG A 114 8.33 -6.70 2.84
CA ARG A 114 7.87 -7.94 3.47
C ARG A 114 8.00 -7.86 4.99
N GLY A 115 7.20 -7.03 5.64
CA GLY A 115 7.20 -6.94 7.11
C GLY A 115 6.60 -8.15 7.83
N LYS A 116 6.03 -9.12 7.09
CA LYS A 116 5.49 -10.39 7.59
C LYS A 116 5.88 -11.52 6.64
N PRO A 117 6.04 -12.77 7.13
CA PRO A 117 6.33 -13.95 6.32
C PRO A 117 5.08 -14.38 5.52
N ALA A 118 4.57 -13.50 4.68
CA ALA A 118 3.42 -13.70 3.82
C ALA A 118 3.86 -13.51 2.36
N VAL A 119 3.54 -14.49 1.52
CA VAL A 119 3.79 -14.40 0.08
C VAL A 119 2.69 -13.56 -0.55
N SER A 120 2.93 -12.26 -0.66
CA SER A 120 2.04 -11.36 -1.40
C SER A 120 2.11 -11.68 -2.88
N LEU A 121 0.96 -12.00 -3.49
CA LEU A 121 0.85 -12.18 -4.94
C LEU A 121 1.10 -10.84 -5.65
N PRO A 122 1.74 -10.84 -6.82
CA PRO A 122 2.01 -9.62 -7.58
C PRO A 122 0.76 -9.07 -8.29
N PHE A 123 -0.42 -9.64 -8.05
CA PHE A 123 -1.68 -9.19 -8.61
C PHE A 123 -2.82 -9.31 -7.60
N GLY A 124 -3.85 -8.48 -7.76
CA GLY A 124 -5.02 -8.50 -6.89
C GLY A 124 -6.11 -7.54 -7.34
N LEU A 125 -7.18 -7.48 -6.56
CA LEU A 125 -8.28 -6.52 -6.71
C LEU A 125 -8.23 -5.51 -5.56
N GLU A 126 -8.51 -4.26 -5.86
CA GLU A 126 -8.52 -3.15 -4.91
C GLU A 126 -9.76 -2.28 -5.16
N ASP A 127 -10.49 -2.00 -4.09
CA ASP A 127 -11.63 -1.09 -4.08
C ASP A 127 -11.40 -0.07 -2.97
N SER A 128 -11.47 1.22 -3.31
CA SER A 128 -11.31 2.32 -2.37
C SER A 128 -12.25 3.45 -2.76
N SER A 129 -12.90 4.06 -1.77
CA SER A 129 -13.81 5.17 -1.98
C SER A 129 -13.80 6.13 -0.80
N GLY A 130 -13.77 7.43 -1.08
CA GLY A 130 -13.98 8.50 -0.11
C GLY A 130 -12.74 9.36 0.14
N PRO A 131 -12.91 10.50 0.82
CA PRO A 131 -11.81 11.23 1.41
C PRO A 131 -11.31 10.47 2.66
N ALA A 132 -10.05 10.05 2.66
CA ALA A 132 -9.40 9.50 3.84
C ALA A 132 -8.33 10.49 4.33
N LEU A 133 -8.58 11.03 5.52
CA LEU A 133 -7.61 11.71 6.36
C LEU A 133 -7.52 10.89 7.64
N ALA A 134 -6.68 9.86 7.63
CA ALA A 134 -6.52 8.98 8.76
C ALA A 134 -5.17 9.28 9.44
N PRO A 135 -5.17 9.95 10.62
CA PRO A 135 -4.10 9.77 11.58
C PRO A 135 -4.24 8.35 12.14
N THR A 136 -3.27 7.50 11.86
CA THR A 136 -3.42 6.06 12.06
C THR A 136 -3.34 5.71 13.54
N GLU A 137 -4.48 5.53 14.20
CA GLU A 137 -4.62 4.62 15.33
C GLU A 137 -5.55 3.48 14.91
N GLU A 138 -4.91 2.35 14.57
CA GLU A 138 -5.43 1.01 14.35
C GLU A 138 -6.94 0.80 14.52
N THR A 139 -7.75 1.16 13.52
CA THR A 139 -9.06 0.52 13.37
C THR A 139 -8.80 -0.86 12.76
N LYS A 140 -8.54 -1.85 13.63
CA LYS A 140 -8.07 -3.21 13.30
C LYS A 140 -8.93 -3.99 12.30
N GLU A 141 -10.16 -3.53 12.02
CA GLU A 141 -11.07 -4.20 11.09
C GLU A 141 -10.84 -3.81 9.62
N GLU A 142 -10.33 -2.62 9.30
CA GLU A 142 -10.02 -2.23 7.90
C GLU A 142 -8.65 -2.77 7.42
N ALA A 143 -7.76 -3.13 8.34
CA ALA A 143 -6.41 -3.61 8.04
C ALA A 143 -6.39 -4.94 7.23
N ALA A 144 -7.50 -5.67 7.17
CA ALA A 144 -7.59 -6.94 6.44
C ALA A 144 -7.74 -6.78 4.92
N LYS A 145 -8.18 -5.61 4.43
CA LYS A 145 -8.41 -5.38 2.99
C LYS A 145 -7.31 -4.58 2.29
N HIS A 146 -6.44 -3.93 3.04
CA HIS A 146 -5.40 -3.09 2.46
C HIS A 146 -4.07 -3.83 2.32
N PRO A 147 -3.24 -3.47 1.32
CA PRO A 147 -1.87 -3.93 1.24
C PRO A 147 -1.15 -3.67 2.56
N TYR A 148 -0.27 -4.59 2.98
CA TYR A 148 0.59 -4.30 4.11
C TYR A 148 1.57 -3.19 3.72
N TYR A 149 1.58 -2.10 4.49
CA TYR A 149 2.49 -0.98 4.32
C TYR A 149 3.59 -1.05 5.37
N GLY A 150 4.82 -0.70 4.98
CA GLY A 150 5.90 -0.56 5.95
C GLY A 150 5.63 0.59 6.93
N PRO A 151 6.16 0.53 8.16
CA PRO A 151 5.91 1.54 9.18
C PRO A 151 6.46 2.92 8.79
N MET A 152 7.49 2.99 7.94
CA MET A 152 8.14 4.22 7.49
C MET A 152 7.94 4.50 5.98
N GLU A 153 7.02 3.79 5.34
CA GLU A 153 6.83 3.88 3.89
C GLU A 153 6.37 5.28 3.46
N ILE A 154 6.99 5.81 2.41
CA ILE A 154 6.55 7.02 1.72
C ILE A 154 6.02 6.62 0.37
N GLY A 155 4.78 6.98 0.06
CA GLY A 155 4.14 6.56 -1.18
C GLY A 155 3.19 7.59 -1.76
N ALA A 156 2.92 7.43 -3.04
CA ALA A 156 1.98 8.24 -3.79
C ALA A 156 1.19 7.33 -4.74
N GLU A 157 -0.06 7.71 -4.97
CA GLU A 157 -0.92 7.03 -5.92
C GLU A 157 -1.77 8.03 -6.71
N ALA A 158 -2.04 7.65 -7.96
CA ALA A 158 -2.91 8.39 -8.85
C ALA A 158 -3.66 7.40 -9.74
N GLN A 159 -4.97 7.54 -9.82
CA GLN A 159 -5.85 6.83 -10.74
C GLN A 159 -6.52 7.86 -11.65
N ALA A 160 -6.36 7.70 -12.97
CA ALA A 160 -6.94 8.57 -13.98
C ALA A 160 -7.85 7.75 -14.91
N ALA A 161 -9.14 7.77 -14.62
CA ALA A 161 -10.20 7.05 -15.32
C ALA A 161 -10.03 5.53 -15.34
N ILE A 162 -9.12 4.99 -16.16
CA ILE A 162 -8.95 3.54 -16.36
C ILE A 162 -7.60 3.06 -15.84
N VAL A 163 -6.56 3.89 -15.91
CA VAL A 163 -5.20 3.51 -15.55
C VAL A 163 -4.78 4.28 -14.31
N GLY A 164 -4.12 3.59 -13.40
CA GLY A 164 -3.47 4.23 -12.27
C GLY A 164 -2.13 3.61 -11.94
N ILE A 165 -1.42 4.35 -11.11
CA ILE A 165 -0.10 4.00 -10.59
C ILE A 165 -0.13 4.15 -9.07
N ASN A 166 0.51 3.22 -8.38
CA ASN A 166 0.80 3.31 -6.96
C ASN A 166 2.29 3.00 -6.78
N VAL A 167 3.01 3.96 -6.24
CA VAL A 167 4.44 3.85 -5.96
C VAL A 167 4.70 4.12 -4.49
N GLY A 168 5.62 3.37 -3.89
CA GLY A 168 6.03 3.54 -2.51
C GLY A 168 7.49 3.14 -2.34
N VAL A 169 8.16 3.77 -1.40
CA VAL A 169 9.55 3.49 -1.04
C VAL A 169 9.63 3.35 0.47
N GLU A 170 10.32 2.33 0.96
CA GLU A 170 10.66 2.18 2.38
C GLU A 170 12.06 2.75 2.63
N PRO A 171 12.19 3.94 3.27
CA PRO A 171 13.49 4.56 3.45
C PRO A 171 14.46 3.74 4.31
N LEU A 172 13.94 2.93 5.24
CA LEU A 172 14.77 2.07 6.08
C LEU A 172 15.44 0.95 5.27
N GLU A 173 14.70 0.27 4.40
CA GLU A 173 15.28 -0.74 3.51
C GLU A 173 16.26 -0.08 2.50
N ALA A 174 15.95 1.14 2.06
CA ALA A 174 16.87 1.91 1.20
C ALA A 174 18.20 2.22 1.89
N LEU A 175 18.16 2.51 3.19
CA LEU A 175 19.36 2.71 4.01
C LEU A 175 20.12 1.40 4.22
N ASP A 176 19.43 0.28 4.41
CA ASP A 176 20.05 -1.03 4.55
C ASP A 176 20.76 -1.47 3.28
N LEU A 177 20.15 -1.27 2.10
CA LEU A 177 20.82 -1.48 0.81
C LEU A 177 22.10 -0.63 0.67
N LEU A 178 22.04 0.66 1.05
CA LEU A 178 23.20 1.55 1.00
C LEU A 178 24.29 1.10 1.98
N ALA A 179 23.93 0.62 3.17
CA ALA A 179 24.86 0.04 4.13
C ALA A 179 25.47 -1.26 3.59
N GLY A 180 24.67 -2.11 2.95
CA GLY A 180 25.08 -3.37 2.34
C GLY A 180 26.07 -3.20 1.17
N ILE A 181 26.02 -2.09 0.44
CA ILE A 181 27.05 -1.70 -0.55
C ILE A 181 28.40 -1.43 0.14
N LEU A 182 28.38 -0.93 1.38
CA LEU A 182 29.55 -0.71 2.21
C LEU A 182 29.95 -1.94 3.04
N PHE A 183 29.33 -3.10 2.80
CA PHE A 183 29.51 -4.34 3.58
C PHE A 183 29.10 -4.20 5.05
N ILE A 184 28.19 -3.27 5.36
CA ILE A 184 27.61 -3.08 6.69
C ILE A 184 26.21 -3.68 6.67
N ASP A 185 25.97 -4.68 7.51
CA ASP A 185 24.66 -5.30 7.71
C ASP A 185 23.99 -4.66 8.93
N LEU A 186 22.96 -3.84 8.72
CA LEU A 186 22.24 -3.17 9.81
C LEU A 186 21.14 -4.04 10.39
N LYS A 187 20.57 -4.96 9.60
CA LYS A 187 19.38 -5.73 9.93
C LYS A 187 19.72 -7.11 10.48
N GLY A 188 20.92 -7.60 10.23
CA GLY A 188 21.41 -8.89 10.70
C GLY A 188 20.73 -10.07 10.03
N ASP A 189 20.13 -9.87 8.84
CA ASP A 189 19.40 -10.90 8.09
C ASP A 189 20.21 -11.51 6.93
N ASP A 190 21.43 -11.01 6.69
CA ASP A 190 22.38 -11.58 5.73
C ASP A 190 23.23 -12.69 6.41
N TYR A 191 23.04 -13.96 6.01
CA TYR A 191 23.90 -15.12 6.35
C TYR A 191 24.70 -15.64 5.14
#